data_AF-T1AFE0-F1
#
_entry.id   AF-T1AFE0-F1
#
_cell.length_a   1.000
_cell.length_b   1.000
_cell.length_c   1.000
_cell.angle_alpha   90.00
_cell.angle_beta   90.00
_cell.angle_gamma   90.00
#
_symmetry.space_group_name_H-M   'P 1'
#
loop_
_entity.id
_entity.type
_entity.pdbx_description
1 polymer ?
#
loop_
_entity_poly.entity_id
_entity_poly.type
_entity_poly.pdbx_seq_one_letter_code
_entity_poly.pdbx_strand_id
1 'polypeptide(L)'
;VTCAIEAGAGIINLPDTVGYAVPSQISEMFRNLISRVPGARDVIFSCHCHDDLGLSVANSLAAVEAGARQVECTINGIGERAGNAALEEIVMALKVRKPYFGVETAIRTEEFTKQ
;
A
#
# COMPACT_ATOMS: atom_id res chain seq x y z
N VAL A 1 5.27 16.35 3.45
CA VAL A 1 5.06 15.90 2.05
C VAL A 1 5.53 16.95 1.06
N THR A 2 4.95 18.16 1.03
CA THR A 2 5.31 19.22 0.06
C THR A 2 6.81 19.49 -0.04
N CYS A 3 7.50 19.73 1.08
CA CYS A 3 8.96 19.94 1.09
C CYS A 3 9.75 18.78 0.48
N ALA A 4 9.33 17.53 0.70
CA ALA A 4 9.99 16.36 0.10
C ALA A 4 9.78 16.32 -1.42
N ILE A 5 8.57 16.64 -1.90
CA ILE A 5 8.26 16.72 -3.33
C ILE A 5 9.07 17.85 -3.99
N GLU A 6 9.12 19.03 -3.37
CA GLU A 6 9.91 20.18 -3.84
C GLU A 6 11.42 19.88 -3.88
N ALA A 7 11.90 19.05 -2.95
CA ALA A 7 13.27 18.54 -2.94
C ALA A 7 13.54 17.43 -3.97
N GLY A 8 12.54 17.04 -4.78
CA GLY A 8 12.67 16.07 -5.87
C GLY A 8 12.34 14.62 -5.51
N ALA A 9 11.65 14.36 -4.39
CA ALA A 9 11.22 13.01 -4.06
C ALA A 9 10.18 12.51 -5.09
N GLY A 10 10.48 11.42 -5.81
CA GLY A 10 9.56 10.79 -6.76
C GLY A 10 8.57 9.82 -6.12
N ILE A 11 8.82 9.38 -4.88
CA ILE A 11 7.97 8.45 -4.12
C ILE A 11 7.78 9.00 -2.70
N ILE A 12 6.54 9.05 -2.23
CA ILE A 12 6.18 9.43 -0.86
C ILE A 12 5.55 8.22 -0.16
N ASN A 13 6.25 7.69 0.85
CA ASN A 13 5.73 6.59 1.67
C ASN A 13 4.91 7.11 2.85
N LEU A 14 3.77 6.47 3.10
CA LEU A 14 2.86 6.75 4.21
C LEU A 14 2.65 5.45 5.01
N PRO A 15 3.36 5.29 6.14
CA PRO A 15 3.24 4.10 6.98
C PRO A 15 2.07 4.19 7.97
N ASP A 16 1.40 3.07 8.24
CA ASP A 16 0.65 2.84 9.46
C ASP A 16 1.60 2.30 10.53
N THR A 17 2.42 3.20 11.08
CA THR A 17 3.52 2.82 11.98
C THR A 17 3.04 2.07 13.23
N VAL A 18 1.86 2.40 13.74
CA VAL A 18 1.31 1.75 14.94
C VAL A 18 0.58 0.46 14.59
N GLY A 19 0.02 0.34 13.38
CA GLY A 19 -0.66 -0.86 12.91
C GLY A 19 -2.13 -0.95 13.32
N TYR A 20 -2.73 0.18 13.76
CA TYR A 20 -4.10 0.22 14.31
C TYR A 20 -5.10 0.92 13.39
N ALA A 21 -4.67 1.40 12.23
CA ALA A 21 -5.59 2.03 11.31
C ALA A 21 -6.57 1.00 10.75
N VAL A 22 -7.79 1.46 10.46
CA VAL A 22 -8.77 0.67 9.71
C VAL A 22 -8.83 1.14 8.24
N PRO A 23 -9.35 0.30 7.31
CA PRO A 23 -9.29 0.60 5.87
C PRO A 23 -9.89 1.96 5.46
N SER A 24 -10.96 2.39 6.13
CA SER A 24 -11.61 3.68 5.86
C SER A 24 -10.70 4.87 6.20
N GLN A 25 -9.95 4.80 7.30
CA GLN A 25 -9.00 5.83 7.72
C GLN A 25 -7.81 5.91 6.76
N ILE A 26 -7.28 4.76 6.32
CA ILE A 26 -6.23 4.71 5.30
C ILE A 26 -6.72 5.35 3.99
N SER A 27 -7.91 4.96 3.53
CA SER A 27 -8.47 5.53 2.31
C SER A 27 -8.64 7.05 2.39
N GLU A 28 -9.14 7.54 3.53
CA GLU A 28 -9.29 8.98 3.79
C GLU A 28 -7.94 9.69 3.78
N MET A 29 -6.93 9.15 4.47
CA MET A 29 -5.58 9.72 4.52
C MET A 29 -4.98 9.87 3.11
N PHE A 30 -5.02 8.83 2.28
CA PHE A 30 -4.48 8.87 0.93
C PHE A 30 -5.25 9.84 0.03
N ARG A 31 -6.59 9.79 0.03
CA ARG A 31 -7.42 10.74 -0.75
C ARG A 31 -7.15 12.18 -0.34
N ASN A 32 -7.02 12.46 0.95
CA ASN A 32 -6.75 13.80 1.46
C ASN A 32 -5.38 14.31 1.01
N LEU A 33 -4.34 13.49 1.09
CA LEU A 33 -2.99 13.91 0.67
C LEU A 33 -2.90 14.08 -0.84
N ILE A 34 -3.43 13.14 -1.61
CA ILE A 34 -3.39 13.20 -3.09
C ILE A 34 -4.18 14.40 -3.62
N SER A 35 -5.30 14.77 -2.99
CA SER A 35 -6.13 15.88 -3.44
C SER A 35 -5.65 17.26 -3.00
N ARG A 36 -4.90 17.37 -1.90
CA ARG A 36 -4.58 18.66 -1.26
C ARG A 36 -3.12 19.07 -1.39
N VAL A 37 -2.19 18.14 -1.60
CA VAL A 37 -0.77 18.46 -1.63
C VAL A 37 -0.34 18.92 -3.04
N PRO A 38 0.24 20.13 -3.20
CA PRO A 38 0.83 20.55 -4.45
C PRO A 38 1.92 19.58 -4.94
N GLY A 39 1.91 19.25 -6.23
CA GLY A 39 2.83 18.27 -6.83
C GLY A 39 2.50 16.80 -6.53
N ALA A 40 1.40 16.51 -5.81
CA ALA A 40 1.01 15.13 -5.50
C ALA A 40 0.76 14.26 -6.75
N ARG A 41 0.36 14.86 -7.88
CA ARG A 41 0.14 14.13 -9.14
C ARG A 41 1.43 13.74 -9.85
N ASP A 42 2.56 14.34 -9.48
CA ASP A 42 3.85 14.15 -10.12
C ASP A 42 4.71 13.09 -9.39
N VAL A 43 4.17 12.49 -8.32
CA VAL A 43 4.87 11.52 -7.48
C VAL A 43 4.03 10.28 -7.24
N ILE A 44 4.69 9.17 -6.89
CA ILE A 44 4.02 7.93 -6.50
C ILE A 44 3.78 7.94 -4.99
N PHE A 45 2.55 7.67 -4.58
CA PHE A 45 2.25 7.39 -3.17
C PHE A 45 2.42 5.90 -2.87
N SER A 46 3.18 5.61 -1.82
CA SER A 46 3.43 4.27 -1.29
C SER A 46 2.71 4.10 0.06
N CYS A 47 2.13 2.93 0.29
CA CYS A 47 1.65 2.52 1.62
C CYS A 47 2.58 1.49 2.26
N HIS A 48 2.69 1.54 3.57
CA HIS A 48 3.37 0.54 4.38
C HIS A 48 2.50 0.21 5.59
N CYS A 49 1.82 -0.93 5.59
CA CYS A 49 0.85 -1.26 6.63
C CYS A 49 1.37 -2.41 7.50
N HIS A 50 1.30 -2.22 8.82
CA HIS A 50 1.60 -3.24 9.80
C HIS A 50 0.35 -4.06 10.18
N ASP A 51 0.56 -5.28 10.66
CA ASP A 51 -0.51 -6.27 10.84
C ASP A 51 -0.97 -6.45 12.30
N ASP A 52 -0.74 -5.45 13.16
CA ASP A 52 -1.05 -5.55 14.60
C ASP A 52 -2.51 -5.90 14.91
N LEU A 53 -3.44 -5.59 14.00
CA LEU A 53 -4.86 -5.95 14.09
C LEU A 53 -5.32 -6.98 13.02
N GLY A 54 -4.40 -7.59 12.27
CA GLY A 54 -4.74 -8.48 11.15
C GLY A 54 -5.36 -7.76 9.95
N LEU A 55 -5.07 -6.47 9.79
CA LEU A 55 -5.67 -5.58 8.79
C LEU A 55 -4.67 -5.04 7.76
N SER A 56 -3.40 -5.44 7.80
CA SER A 56 -2.35 -4.86 6.96
C SER A 56 -2.65 -4.95 5.46
N VAL A 57 -3.15 -6.11 5.00
CA VAL A 57 -3.53 -6.35 3.60
C VAL A 57 -4.76 -5.53 3.22
N ALA A 58 -5.79 -5.52 4.06
CA ALA A 58 -7.00 -4.72 3.82
C ALA A 58 -6.69 -3.22 3.76
N ASN A 59 -5.83 -2.73 4.65
CA ASN A 59 -5.34 -1.36 4.67
C ASN A 59 -4.54 -1.03 3.41
N SER A 60 -3.66 -1.93 2.96
CA SER A 60 -2.88 -1.73 1.73
C SER A 60 -3.76 -1.66 0.49
N LEU A 61 -4.76 -2.53 0.37
CA LEU A 61 -5.74 -2.51 -0.74
C LEU A 61 -6.57 -1.22 -0.72
N ALA A 62 -6.97 -0.76 0.46
CA ALA A 62 -7.69 0.50 0.64
C ALA A 62 -6.85 1.72 0.21
N ALA A 63 -5.53 1.70 0.47
CA ALA A 63 -4.62 2.71 -0.05
C ALA A 63 -4.55 2.69 -1.58
N VAL A 64 -4.49 1.50 -2.20
CA VAL A 64 -4.47 1.33 -3.66
C VAL A 64 -5.75 1.90 -4.31
N GLU A 65 -6.92 1.60 -3.74
CA GLU A 65 -8.22 2.18 -4.17
C GLU A 65 -8.23 3.71 -4.04
N ALA A 66 -7.59 4.24 -2.99
CA ALA A 66 -7.48 5.67 -2.75
C ALA A 66 -6.44 6.38 -3.63
N GLY A 67 -5.66 5.65 -4.43
CA GLY A 67 -4.71 6.21 -5.40
C GLY A 67 -3.25 5.87 -5.16
N ALA A 68 -2.90 5.10 -4.12
CA ALA A 68 -1.55 4.57 -3.96
C ALA A 68 -1.16 3.70 -5.16
N ARG A 69 0.12 3.75 -5.55
CA ARG A 69 0.66 2.97 -6.68
C ARG A 69 1.90 2.18 -6.32
N GLN A 70 2.31 2.21 -5.05
CA GLN A 70 3.31 1.33 -4.48
C GLN A 70 2.80 0.78 -3.15
N VAL A 71 3.13 -0.47 -2.86
CA VAL A 71 2.81 -1.15 -1.60
C VAL A 71 4.10 -1.77 -1.07
N GLU A 72 4.53 -1.34 0.10
CA GLU A 72 5.61 -1.99 0.84
C GLU A 72 5.03 -3.19 1.60
N CYS A 73 5.62 -4.35 1.39
CA CYS A 73 5.16 -5.65 1.88
C CYS A 73 6.34 -6.62 1.96
N THR A 74 6.13 -7.78 2.58
CA THR A 74 7.14 -8.82 2.73
C THR A 74 6.56 -10.20 2.43
N ILE A 75 7.41 -11.16 2.05
CA ILE A 75 7.00 -12.57 1.89
C ILE A 75 6.47 -13.08 3.22
N ASN A 76 5.30 -13.73 3.23
CA ASN A 76 4.63 -14.23 4.43
C ASN A 76 4.32 -13.13 5.48
N GLY A 77 4.34 -11.86 5.08
CA GLY A 77 4.11 -10.74 6.01
C GLY A 77 5.16 -10.61 7.11
N ILE A 78 6.35 -11.19 6.96
CA ILE A 78 7.39 -11.16 8.00
C ILE A 78 7.79 -9.71 8.32
N GLY A 79 7.85 -9.41 9.61
CA GLY A 79 8.24 -8.10 10.14
C GLY A 79 8.29 -8.11 11.67
N GLU A 80 8.63 -6.98 12.27
CA GLU A 80 8.55 -6.81 13.72
C GLU A 80 7.09 -6.89 14.22
N ARG A 81 6.92 -7.20 15.51
CA ARG A 81 5.59 -7.34 16.17
C ARG A 81 4.72 -8.39 15.46
N ALA A 82 3.54 -7.99 14.98
CA ALA A 82 2.62 -8.87 14.24
C ALA A 82 2.98 -9.00 12.75
N GLY A 83 3.98 -8.25 12.27
CA GLY A 83 4.42 -8.30 10.88
C GLY A 83 3.87 -7.17 10.02
N ASN A 84 4.06 -7.35 8.71
CA ASN A 84 3.69 -6.43 7.64
C ASN A 84 2.63 -7.05 6.74
N ALA A 85 2.11 -6.28 5.79
CA ALA A 85 1.27 -6.82 4.74
C ALA A 85 2.00 -7.93 3.95
N ALA A 86 1.35 -9.09 3.81
CA ALA A 86 1.88 -10.22 3.06
C ALA A 86 1.83 -9.95 1.55
N LEU A 87 2.98 -10.05 0.90
CA LEU A 87 3.16 -9.79 -0.53
C LEU A 87 2.20 -10.63 -1.39
N GLU A 88 2.18 -11.92 -1.13
CA GLU A 88 1.36 -12.89 -1.87
C GLU A 88 -0.13 -12.61 -1.72
N GLU A 89 -0.59 -12.18 -0.55
CA GLU A 89 -2.00 -11.83 -0.33
C GLU A 89 -2.40 -10.59 -1.12
N ILE A 90 -1.60 -9.52 -1.07
CA ILE A 90 -1.84 -8.30 -1.83
C ILE A 90 -1.87 -8.60 -3.33
N VAL A 91 -0.84 -9.30 -3.83
CA VAL A 91 -0.71 -9.62 -5.26
C VAL A 91 -1.89 -10.48 -5.73
N MET A 92 -2.25 -11.51 -4.97
CA MET A 92 -3.36 -12.39 -5.32
C MET A 92 -4.71 -11.67 -5.24
N ALA A 93 -4.92 -10.81 -4.26
CA ALA A 93 -6.13 -9.99 -4.17
C ALA A 93 -6.29 -9.08 -5.40
N LEU A 94 -5.24 -8.34 -5.79
CA LEU A 94 -5.24 -7.49 -6.98
C LEU A 94 -5.45 -8.31 -8.26
N LYS A 95 -4.82 -9.49 -8.38
CA LYS A 95 -4.97 -10.37 -9.54
C LYS A 95 -6.39 -10.93 -9.67
N VAL A 96 -6.93 -11.51 -8.60
CA VAL A 96 -8.27 -12.15 -8.58
C VAL A 96 -9.38 -11.10 -8.72
N ARG A 97 -9.21 -9.93 -8.11
CA ARG A 97 -10.18 -8.84 -8.13
C ARG A 97 -9.79 -7.72 -9.10
N LYS A 98 -9.05 -8.03 -10.17
CA LYS A 98 -8.64 -7.06 -11.20
C LYS A 98 -9.80 -6.19 -11.73
N PRO A 99 -11.02 -6.72 -12.00
CA PRO A 99 -12.14 -5.89 -12.45
C PRO A 99 -12.60 -4.84 -11.41
N TYR A 100 -12.33 -5.09 -10.13
CA TYR A 100 -12.69 -4.19 -9.04
C TYR A 100 -11.61 -3.12 -8.83
N PHE A 101 -10.33 -3.53 -8.72
CA PHE A 101 -9.24 -2.59 -8.43
C PHE A 101 -8.72 -1.84 -9.67
N GLY A 102 -8.88 -2.40 -10.87
CA GLY A 102 -8.43 -1.76 -12.12
C GLY A 102 -6.91 -1.60 -12.25
N VAL A 103 -6.13 -2.31 -11.43
CA VAL A 103 -4.66 -2.28 -11.45
C VAL A 103 -4.09 -3.69 -11.60
N GLU A 104 -2.80 -3.77 -11.95
CA GLU A 104 -2.07 -5.01 -12.08
C GLU A 104 -0.64 -4.87 -11.56
N THR A 105 -0.01 -6.01 -11.29
CA THR A 105 1.41 -6.08 -10.97
C THR A 105 2.10 -6.96 -12.01
N ALA A 106 3.43 -6.81 -12.15
CA ALA A 106 4.24 -7.66 -13.02
C ALA A 106 4.71 -8.96 -12.32
N ILE A 107 4.10 -9.32 -11.18
CA ILE A 107 4.53 -10.48 -10.38
C ILE A 107 4.10 -11.79 -11.05
N ARG A 108 5.05 -12.71 -11.19
CA ARG A 108 4.79 -14.10 -11.61
C ARG A 108 4.27 -14.90 -10.42
N THR A 109 2.96 -15.00 -10.28
CA THR A 109 2.31 -15.62 -9.12
C THR A 109 2.60 -17.12 -8.98
N GLU A 110 3.00 -17.77 -10.08
CA GLU A 110 3.38 -19.18 -10.12
C GLU A 110 4.67 -19.45 -9.30
N GLU A 111 5.43 -18.41 -8.95
CA GLU A 111 6.62 -18.54 -8.11
C GLU A 111 6.29 -18.66 -6.61
N PHE A 112 5.10 -18.25 -6.15
CA PHE A 112 4.76 -18.26 -4.72
C PHE A 112 4.71 -19.67 -4.13
N THR A 113 4.39 -20.69 -4.93
CA THR A 113 4.22 -22.07 -4.47
C THR A 113 5.46 -22.94 -4.66
N LYS A 114 6.60 -22.39 -5.12
CA LYS A 114 7.83 -23.15 -5.40
C LYS A 114 8.77 -23.28 -4.20
N GLN A 115 8.24 -23.20 -2.98
CA GLN A 115 9.02 -23.34 -1.75
C GLN A 115 9.49 -24.78 -1.52
#